data_AF-A0A673KRD8-F1
#
_entry.id   AF-A0A673KRD8-F1
#
_cell.length_a   1.000
_cell.length_b   1.000
_cell.length_c   1.000
_cell.angle_alpha   90.00
_cell.angle_beta   90.00
_cell.angle_gamma   90.00
#
_symmetry.space_group_name_H-M   'P 1'
#
loop_
_entity.id
_entity.type
_entity.pdbx_description
1 polymer ?
#
loop_
_entity_poly.entity_id
_entity_poly.type
_entity_poly.pdbx_seq_one_letter_code
_entity_poly.pdbx_strand_id
1 'polypeptide(L)'
;MSAAVYVLSTVTGYVLTSALLLKWPSLLHRRKKEAFRSRHISHRGGDCDVQNAHLVGSSLGFETQSVNESYRVTFITLLTCYCEGGDDKRIPLLRDVFEAFPNTPINIDIKVNNDTLIKKVSELVVRYNKEHLTIWGNSSNEVNPQIPILFSLPRVLLLLGLFYTGLLPFVPLKEQFLEIPMPSIISNHVTLILARVVNILEFRYECIFRLLMRKALFDHLTSRGIQVCVWVLNDEEDFKRAFDLGATGIMTDYPTKLKEFMEKKQLHS
;
A
#
# COMPACT_ATOMS: atom_id res chain seq x y z
N MET A 1 1.71 -14.29 50.76
CA MET A 1 2.30 -13.56 49.62
C MET A 1 1.29 -12.54 49.13
N SER A 2 1.69 -11.26 48.98
CA SER A 2 0.76 -10.16 48.65
C SER A 2 0.28 -10.26 47.20
N ALA A 3 -0.97 -9.86 46.94
CA ALA A 3 -1.53 -9.76 45.58
C ALA A 3 -0.64 -8.94 44.63
N ALA A 4 0.10 -7.96 45.17
CA ALA A 4 1.06 -7.15 44.42
C ALA A 4 2.21 -7.99 43.80
N VAL A 5 2.67 -9.04 44.48
CA VAL A 5 3.76 -9.91 43.99
C VAL A 5 3.28 -10.72 42.78
N TYR A 6 2.05 -11.25 42.83
CA TYR A 6 1.45 -11.98 41.72
C TYR A 6 1.19 -11.09 40.50
N VAL A 7 0.70 -9.87 40.73
CA VAL A 7 0.50 -8.90 39.64
C VAL A 7 1.84 -8.55 39.00
N LEU A 8 2.86 -8.25 39.79
CA LEU A 8 4.18 -7.92 39.27
C LEU A 8 4.79 -9.07 38.47
N SER A 9 4.78 -10.30 39.01
CA SER A 9 5.32 -11.46 38.30
C SER A 9 4.59 -11.74 36.99
N THR A 10 3.26 -11.56 36.97
CA THR A 10 2.45 -11.78 35.77
C THR A 10 2.73 -10.73 34.70
N VAL A 11 2.81 -9.45 35.08
CA VAL A 11 3.12 -8.35 34.16
C VAL A 11 4.54 -8.50 33.61
N THR A 12 5.52 -8.82 34.46
CA THR A 12 6.90 -9.04 34.01
C THR A 12 6.99 -10.24 33.06
N GLY A 13 6.33 -11.36 33.39
CA GLY A 13 6.25 -12.53 32.52
C GLY A 13 5.63 -12.21 31.16
N TYR A 14 4.56 -11.42 31.14
CA TYR A 14 3.91 -10.95 29.92
C TYR A 14 4.87 -10.11 29.06
N VAL A 15 5.50 -9.08 29.64
CA VAL A 15 6.39 -8.17 28.90
C VAL A 15 7.58 -8.93 28.30
N LEU A 16 8.19 -9.84 29.06
CA LEU A 16 9.30 -10.65 28.57
C LEU A 16 8.87 -11.59 27.44
N THR A 17 7.74 -12.27 27.60
CA THR A 17 7.22 -13.20 26.58
C THR A 17 6.81 -12.44 25.32
N SER A 18 6.14 -11.29 25.47
CA SER A 18 5.75 -10.43 24.36
C SER A 18 6.97 -9.93 23.59
N ALA A 19 7.99 -9.41 24.27
CA ALA A 19 9.22 -8.94 23.63
C ALA A 19 9.97 -10.07 22.91
N LEU A 20 10.02 -11.25 23.51
CA LEU A 20 10.63 -12.45 22.93
C LEU A 20 9.93 -12.84 21.61
N LEU A 21 8.60 -12.97 21.65
CA LEU A 21 7.80 -13.35 20.49
C LEU A 21 7.71 -12.25 19.43
N LEU A 22 7.86 -10.98 19.82
CA LEU A 22 7.97 -9.88 18.88
C LEU A 22 9.24 -10.01 18.04
N LYS A 23 10.36 -10.40 18.65
CA LYS A 23 11.63 -10.64 17.94
C LYS A 23 11.65 -11.96 17.18
N TRP A 24 10.98 -12.99 17.71
CA TRP A 24 10.93 -14.33 17.12
C TRP A 24 9.49 -14.81 16.92
N PRO A 25 8.76 -14.22 15.96
CA PRO A 25 7.38 -14.62 15.69
C PRO A 25 7.27 -16.05 15.16
N SER A 26 8.35 -16.61 14.62
CA SER A 26 8.43 -17.99 14.12
C SER A 26 8.16 -19.05 15.18
N LEU A 27 8.25 -18.69 16.48
CA LEU A 27 7.92 -19.58 17.58
C LEU A 27 6.42 -19.89 17.67
N LEU A 28 5.56 -18.95 17.26
CA LEU A 28 4.12 -19.11 17.31
C LEU A 28 3.49 -19.18 15.92
N HIS A 29 4.02 -18.44 14.95
CA HIS A 29 3.48 -18.33 13.60
C HIS A 29 4.45 -18.90 12.59
N ARG A 30 3.97 -19.75 11.68
CA ARG A 30 4.76 -20.09 10.49
C ARG A 30 4.87 -18.86 9.59
N ARG A 31 6.07 -18.63 9.06
CA ARG A 31 6.28 -17.59 8.04
C ARG A 31 5.39 -17.89 6.83
N LYS A 32 4.65 -16.88 6.37
CA LYS A 32 3.81 -17.01 5.18
C LYS A 32 4.65 -17.21 3.93
N LYS A 33 4.13 -18.01 2.98
CA LYS A 33 4.69 -18.07 1.64
C LYS A 33 4.33 -16.77 0.92
N GLU A 34 5.34 -15.99 0.56
CA GLU A 34 5.16 -14.78 -0.26
C GLU A 34 4.70 -15.22 -1.65
N ALA A 35 3.63 -14.61 -2.18
CA ALA A 35 3.15 -14.89 -3.54
C ALA A 35 4.22 -14.50 -4.57
N PHE A 36 4.79 -13.32 -4.39
CA PHE A 36 5.97 -12.80 -5.05
C PHE A 36 6.62 -11.77 -4.13
N ARG A 37 7.90 -11.46 -4.33
CA ARG A 37 8.58 -10.38 -3.62
C ARG A 37 8.82 -9.22 -4.57
N SER A 38 8.44 -8.01 -4.17
CA SER A 38 8.69 -6.81 -4.97
C SER A 38 9.42 -5.74 -4.16
N ARG A 39 10.68 -5.46 -4.54
CA ARG A 39 11.46 -4.37 -3.95
C ARG A 39 11.29 -3.04 -4.68
N HIS A 40 10.99 -3.11 -5.97
CA HIS A 40 10.78 -1.97 -6.85
C HIS A 40 9.37 -2.04 -7.41
N ILE A 41 8.55 -1.07 -7.05
CA ILE A 41 7.19 -0.91 -7.54
C ILE A 41 7.14 0.39 -8.32
N SER A 42 6.92 0.28 -9.62
CA SER A 42 6.71 1.44 -10.47
C SER A 42 5.23 1.82 -10.41
N HIS A 43 4.96 3.08 -10.07
CA HIS A 43 3.61 3.64 -10.05
C HIS A 43 3.59 4.88 -10.93
N ARG A 44 2.46 5.12 -11.61
CA ARG A 44 2.22 6.38 -12.31
C ARG A 44 0.82 6.86 -11.90
N GLY A 45 0.79 7.71 -10.88
CA GLY A 45 -0.46 8.26 -10.35
C GLY A 45 -0.82 9.56 -11.05
N GLY A 46 -1.94 9.57 -11.76
CA GLY A 46 -2.67 10.79 -12.10
C GLY A 46 -4.12 10.56 -11.69
N ASP A 47 -4.62 11.35 -10.76
CA ASP A 47 -6.06 11.39 -10.47
C ASP A 47 -6.72 12.18 -11.61
N CYS A 48 -7.05 11.49 -12.70
CA CYS A 48 -7.79 12.09 -13.80
C CYS A 48 -9.26 12.13 -13.42
N ASP A 49 -9.66 13.15 -12.66
CA ASP A 49 -11.07 13.53 -12.54
C ASP A 49 -11.53 14.11 -13.90
N VAL A 50 -12.05 13.25 -14.77
CA VAL A 50 -12.68 13.68 -16.03
C VAL A 50 -14.04 14.29 -15.69
N GLN A 51 -14.04 15.57 -15.29
CA GLN A 51 -15.26 16.29 -14.90
C GLN A 51 -16.18 16.69 -16.08
N ASN A 52 -16.00 16.15 -17.29
CA ASN A 52 -16.84 16.46 -18.46
C ASN A 52 -17.33 15.22 -19.23
N ALA A 53 -17.76 14.18 -18.53
CA ALA A 53 -18.59 13.13 -19.13
C ALA A 53 -20.07 13.42 -18.85
N HIS A 54 -20.69 14.27 -19.68
CA HIS A 54 -22.16 14.24 -19.79
C HIS A 54 -22.55 12.84 -20.28
N LEU A 55 -23.11 12.04 -19.38
CA LEU A 55 -23.70 10.74 -19.67
C LEU A 55 -24.95 10.95 -20.55
N VAL A 56 -24.76 10.92 -21.87
CA VAL A 56 -25.85 10.69 -22.81
C VAL A 56 -25.83 9.21 -23.19
N GLY A 57 -26.72 8.46 -22.54
CA GLY A 57 -27.61 7.49 -23.18
C GLY A 57 -27.05 6.26 -23.91
N SER A 58 -27.52 5.12 -23.41
CA SER A 58 -28.11 4.00 -24.14
C SER A 58 -27.25 2.76 -24.43
N SER A 59 -27.94 1.63 -24.25
CA SER A 59 -27.63 0.24 -24.50
C SER A 59 -26.69 -0.06 -25.68
N LEU A 60 -25.79 -1.03 -25.45
CA LEU A 60 -24.94 -1.75 -26.42
C LEU A 60 -23.73 -0.97 -26.95
N GLY A 61 -22.55 -1.30 -26.43
CA GLY A 61 -21.25 -0.92 -27.00
C GLY A 61 -20.31 -0.28 -25.98
N PHE A 62 -19.26 -1.01 -25.58
CA PHE A 62 -18.10 -0.37 -24.95
C PHE A 62 -17.26 0.28 -26.05
N GLU A 63 -17.64 1.49 -26.47
CA GLU A 63 -16.80 2.33 -27.32
C GLU A 63 -15.76 3.07 -26.49
N THR A 64 -14.51 3.05 -26.96
CA THR A 64 -13.39 3.78 -26.35
C THR A 64 -13.57 5.28 -26.59
N GLN A 65 -13.73 6.05 -25.52
CA GLN A 65 -13.78 7.50 -25.60
C GLN A 65 -12.37 8.06 -25.85
N SER A 66 -12.18 8.75 -26.98
CA SER A 66 -10.94 9.47 -27.27
C SER A 66 -10.81 10.66 -26.33
N VAL A 67 -9.73 10.74 -25.57
CA VAL A 67 -9.46 11.89 -24.70
C VAL A 67 -9.07 13.10 -25.57
N ASN A 68 -9.71 14.26 -25.36
CA ASN A 68 -9.46 15.51 -26.11
C ASN A 68 -7.99 15.98 -26.05
N GLU A 69 -7.58 16.84 -26.99
CA GLU A 69 -6.19 17.36 -27.17
C GLU A 69 -5.58 18.01 -25.92
N SER A 70 -6.40 18.47 -24.98
CA SER A 70 -5.97 18.94 -23.67
C SER A 70 -6.97 18.46 -22.62
N TYR A 71 -6.48 17.76 -21.61
CA TYR A 71 -7.28 17.30 -20.49
C TYR A 71 -6.85 17.99 -19.19
N ARG A 72 -7.86 18.43 -18.45
CA ARG A 72 -7.68 19.06 -17.15
C ARG A 72 -7.44 17.96 -16.13
N VAL A 73 -6.22 17.86 -15.63
CA VAL A 73 -5.90 16.99 -14.51
C VAL A 73 -5.98 17.83 -13.25
N THR A 74 -6.95 17.52 -12.40
CA THR A 74 -7.08 18.13 -11.08
C THR A 74 -6.32 17.25 -10.10
N PHE A 75 -5.14 17.71 -9.68
CA PHE A 75 -4.45 17.03 -8.59
C PHE A 75 -5.18 17.30 -7.27
N ILE A 76 -4.92 16.44 -6.27
CA ILE A 76 -5.39 16.58 -4.88
C ILE A 76 -5.16 18.01 -4.31
N THR A 77 -4.26 18.78 -4.91
CA THR A 77 -3.95 20.17 -4.60
C THR A 77 -4.89 21.23 -5.17
N LEU A 78 -6.01 20.88 -5.84
CA LEU A 78 -6.82 21.80 -6.66
C LEU A 78 -6.01 22.53 -7.74
N LEU A 79 -4.77 22.12 -7.97
CA LEU A 79 -3.93 22.62 -9.03
C LEU A 79 -4.41 21.95 -10.31
N THR A 80 -4.91 22.76 -11.22
CA THR A 80 -5.37 22.29 -12.51
C THR A 80 -4.24 22.44 -13.50
N CYS A 81 -3.64 21.33 -13.87
CA CYS A 81 -2.65 21.30 -14.92
C CYS A 81 -3.34 20.94 -16.23
N TYR A 82 -3.00 21.66 -17.29
CA TYR A 82 -3.33 21.29 -18.65
C TYR A 82 -2.14 20.51 -19.19
N CYS A 83 -2.35 19.22 -19.44
CA CYS A 83 -1.37 18.40 -20.11
C CYS A 83 -1.73 18.33 -21.59
N GLU A 84 -0.79 18.70 -22.46
CA GLU A 84 -0.86 18.30 -23.86
C GLU A 84 -0.56 16.80 -23.91
N GLY A 85 -1.56 16.02 -24.32
CA GLY A 85 -1.40 14.58 -24.44
C GLY A 85 -0.44 14.23 -25.56
N GLY A 86 0.37 13.17 -25.36
CA GLY A 86 1.12 12.56 -26.45
C GLY A 86 0.19 11.85 -27.45
N ASP A 87 0.77 11.20 -28.45
CA ASP A 87 0.00 10.50 -29.49
C ASP A 87 -0.92 9.39 -28.95
N ASP A 88 -0.61 8.86 -27.77
CA ASP A 88 -1.40 7.83 -27.11
C ASP A 88 -2.52 8.43 -26.23
N LYS A 89 -3.72 8.48 -26.80
CA LYS A 89 -4.91 9.12 -26.20
C LYS A 89 -5.90 8.13 -25.57
N ARG A 90 -5.53 6.85 -25.40
CA ARG A 90 -6.44 5.83 -24.87
C ARG A 90 -6.02 5.37 -23.50
N ILE A 91 -6.98 5.37 -22.57
CA ILE A 91 -6.80 4.76 -21.25
C ILE A 91 -6.70 3.23 -21.46
N PRO A 92 -5.60 2.59 -21.05
CA PRO A 92 -5.42 1.16 -21.25
C PRO A 92 -6.44 0.38 -20.43
N LEU A 93 -6.93 -0.73 -20.98
CA LEU A 93 -7.81 -1.62 -20.25
C LEU A 93 -6.97 -2.61 -19.46
N LEU A 94 -7.48 -3.07 -18.32
CA LEU A 94 -6.76 -4.02 -17.46
C LEU A 94 -6.36 -5.30 -18.22
N ARG A 95 -7.18 -5.75 -19.17
CA ARG A 95 -6.86 -6.89 -20.05
C ARG A 95 -5.61 -6.63 -20.90
N ASP A 96 -5.47 -5.43 -21.46
CA ASP A 96 -4.36 -5.10 -22.34
C ASP A 96 -3.05 -5.07 -21.53
N VAL A 97 -3.13 -4.63 -20.27
CA VAL A 97 -2.01 -4.69 -19.31
C VAL A 97 -1.64 -6.13 -18.98
N PHE A 98 -2.62 -7.01 -18.72
CA PHE A 98 -2.35 -8.43 -18.43
C PHE A 98 -1.71 -9.16 -19.60
N GLU A 99 -2.11 -8.84 -20.84
CA GLU A 99 -1.54 -9.39 -22.07
C GLU A 99 -0.12 -8.87 -22.33
N ALA A 100 0.10 -7.56 -22.17
CA ALA A 100 1.41 -6.95 -22.40
C ALA A 100 2.46 -7.39 -21.37
N PHE A 101 2.06 -7.67 -20.14
CA PHE A 101 2.96 -7.99 -19.03
C PHE A 101 2.63 -9.36 -18.39
N PRO A 102 2.90 -10.49 -19.08
CA PRO A 102 2.47 -11.82 -18.63
C PRO A 102 3.17 -12.30 -17.35
N ASN A 103 4.41 -11.87 -17.08
CA ASN A 103 5.20 -12.35 -15.94
C ASN A 103 5.44 -11.27 -14.87
N THR A 104 4.88 -10.07 -15.05
CA THR A 104 5.08 -8.96 -14.12
C THR A 104 4.04 -9.00 -13.01
N PRO A 105 4.43 -8.85 -11.74
CA PRO A 105 3.48 -8.64 -10.66
C PRO A 105 2.75 -7.30 -10.79
N ILE A 106 1.45 -7.28 -10.53
CA ILE A 106 0.58 -6.11 -10.73
C ILE A 106 -0.14 -5.78 -9.41
N ASN A 107 -0.03 -4.52 -8.98
CA ASN A 107 -0.78 -3.99 -7.85
C ASN A 107 -2.01 -3.23 -8.37
N ILE A 108 -3.20 -3.65 -7.97
CA ILE A 108 -4.47 -3.06 -8.42
C ILE A 108 -5.13 -2.36 -7.23
N ASP A 109 -5.23 -1.04 -7.30
CA ASP A 109 -5.97 -0.25 -6.33
C ASP A 109 -7.38 0.09 -6.84
N ILE A 110 -8.41 -0.41 -6.16
CA ILE A 110 -9.80 -0.15 -6.52
C ILE A 110 -10.29 1.08 -5.74
N LYS A 111 -10.38 2.22 -6.44
CA LYS A 111 -10.74 3.53 -5.84
C LYS A 111 -12.20 3.65 -5.40
N VAL A 112 -13.10 2.79 -5.89
CA VAL A 112 -14.54 2.86 -5.58
C VAL A 112 -15.01 1.52 -5.04
N ASN A 113 -15.68 1.54 -3.89
CA ASN A 113 -16.26 0.33 -3.31
C ASN A 113 -17.51 -0.11 -4.10
N ASN A 114 -17.31 -1.00 -5.07
CA ASN A 114 -18.37 -1.53 -5.92
C ASN A 114 -18.16 -3.04 -6.11
N ASP A 115 -19.04 -3.86 -5.53
CA ASP A 115 -18.93 -5.32 -5.58
C ASP A 115 -18.98 -5.89 -7.01
N THR A 116 -19.72 -5.22 -7.90
CA THR A 116 -19.76 -5.63 -9.32
C THR A 116 -18.41 -5.40 -9.99
N LEU A 117 -17.76 -4.26 -9.71
CA LEU A 117 -16.42 -3.96 -10.21
C LEU A 117 -15.40 -4.96 -9.66
N ILE A 118 -15.43 -5.20 -8.34
CA ILE A 118 -14.53 -6.15 -7.68
C ILE A 118 -14.71 -7.56 -8.28
N LYS A 119 -15.95 -8.00 -8.49
CA LYS A 119 -16.23 -9.29 -9.13
C LYS A 119 -15.68 -9.35 -10.57
N LYS A 120 -15.85 -8.29 -11.36
CA LYS A 120 -15.32 -8.21 -12.73
C LYS A 120 -13.80 -8.22 -12.78
N VAL A 121 -13.14 -7.52 -11.86
CA VAL A 121 -11.68 -7.56 -11.72
C VAL A 121 -11.22 -8.97 -11.33
N SER A 122 -11.88 -9.61 -10.36
CA SER A 122 -11.59 -10.99 -9.98
C SER A 122 -11.74 -11.97 -11.15
N GLU A 123 -12.82 -11.88 -11.92
CA GLU A 123 -13.05 -12.68 -13.13
C GLU A 123 -11.91 -12.51 -14.15
N LEU A 124 -11.38 -11.30 -14.32
CA LEU A 124 -10.24 -11.05 -15.20
C LEU A 124 -8.95 -11.66 -14.64
N VAL A 125 -8.66 -11.47 -13.35
CA VAL A 125 -7.44 -12.03 -12.73
C VAL A 125 -7.41 -13.55 -12.90
N VAL A 126 -8.53 -14.22 -12.65
CA VAL A 126 -8.67 -15.68 -12.84
C VAL A 126 -8.55 -16.06 -14.31
N ARG A 127 -9.23 -15.35 -15.21
CA ARG A 127 -9.19 -15.64 -16.65
C ARG A 127 -7.77 -15.59 -17.23
N TYR A 128 -6.95 -14.66 -16.76
CA TYR A 128 -5.56 -14.50 -17.22
C TYR A 128 -4.54 -15.27 -16.35
N ASN A 129 -4.99 -16.10 -15.40
CA ASN A 129 -4.14 -16.88 -14.49
C ASN A 129 -3.14 -16.02 -13.71
N LYS A 130 -3.60 -14.87 -13.20
CA LYS A 130 -2.79 -13.83 -12.55
C LYS A 130 -2.90 -13.82 -11.02
N GLU A 131 -3.61 -14.76 -10.41
CA GLU A 131 -3.87 -14.79 -8.96
C GLU A 131 -2.60 -14.77 -8.12
N HIS A 132 -1.53 -15.39 -8.63
CA HIS A 132 -0.23 -15.50 -7.97
C HIS A 132 0.68 -14.27 -8.17
N LEU A 133 0.32 -13.37 -9.08
CA LEU A 133 1.09 -12.16 -9.44
C LEU A 133 0.32 -10.87 -9.19
N THR A 134 -0.97 -10.94 -8.86
CA THR A 134 -1.79 -9.77 -8.62
C THR A 134 -2.05 -9.60 -7.13
N ILE A 135 -1.85 -8.38 -6.65
CA ILE A 135 -2.33 -7.92 -5.35
C ILE A 135 -3.43 -6.90 -5.63
N TRP A 136 -4.42 -6.85 -4.75
CA TRP A 136 -5.41 -5.79 -4.82
C TRP A 136 -5.79 -5.23 -3.46
N GLY A 137 -6.14 -3.94 -3.46
CA GLY A 137 -6.72 -3.25 -2.32
C GLY A 137 -8.22 -3.45 -2.35
N ASN A 138 -8.75 -4.24 -1.41
CA ASN A 138 -10.19 -4.39 -1.25
C ASN A 138 -10.63 -4.25 0.22
N SER A 139 -11.79 -3.63 0.42
CA SER A 139 -12.48 -3.53 1.69
C SER A 139 -13.41 -4.73 1.96
N SER A 140 -13.90 -5.42 0.92
CA SER A 140 -14.80 -6.58 1.07
C SER A 140 -14.05 -7.91 1.12
N ASN A 141 -14.30 -8.71 2.17
CA ASN A 141 -13.51 -9.90 2.51
C ASN A 141 -13.81 -11.17 1.69
N GLU A 142 -14.68 -11.10 0.67
CA GLU A 142 -15.45 -12.29 0.27
C GLU A 142 -15.21 -12.79 -1.17
N VAL A 143 -14.39 -12.13 -1.99
CA VAL A 143 -14.44 -12.40 -3.44
C VAL A 143 -13.48 -13.50 -3.90
N ASN A 144 -12.25 -13.62 -3.35
CA ASN A 144 -11.35 -14.72 -3.66
C ASN A 144 -10.25 -14.90 -2.59
N PRO A 145 -10.19 -16.02 -1.84
CA PRO A 145 -9.19 -16.24 -0.81
C PRO A 145 -7.78 -16.52 -1.35
N GLN A 146 -7.62 -16.80 -2.65
CA GLN A 146 -6.31 -17.09 -3.26
C GLN A 146 -5.50 -15.83 -3.58
N ILE A 147 -6.14 -14.67 -3.63
CA ILE A 147 -5.49 -13.40 -3.98
C ILE A 147 -4.94 -12.74 -2.70
N PRO A 148 -3.65 -12.36 -2.67
CA PRO A 148 -3.07 -11.59 -1.58
C PRO A 148 -3.83 -10.29 -1.29
N ILE A 149 -4.06 -9.99 -0.01
CA ILE A 149 -4.83 -8.82 0.45
C ILE A 149 -3.93 -7.80 1.14
N LEU A 150 -4.18 -6.52 0.86
CA LEU A 150 -3.58 -5.34 1.49
C LEU A 150 -4.21 -5.00 2.86
N PHE A 151 -3.45 -4.34 3.74
CA PHE A 151 -4.00 -3.78 4.97
C PHE A 151 -4.96 -2.62 4.67
N SER A 152 -6.21 -2.72 5.14
CA SER A 152 -7.13 -1.58 5.20
C SER A 152 -6.83 -0.67 6.40
N LEU A 153 -7.27 0.60 6.35
CA LEU A 153 -7.03 1.57 7.44
C LEU A 153 -7.45 1.05 8.83
N PRO A 154 -8.64 0.43 9.03
CA PRO A 154 -9.00 -0.14 10.33
C PRO A 154 -8.04 -1.24 10.80
N ARG A 155 -7.51 -2.04 9.86
CA ARG A 155 -6.54 -3.11 10.16
C ARG A 155 -5.16 -2.53 10.48
N VAL A 156 -4.77 -1.40 9.88
CA VAL A 156 -3.55 -0.66 10.26
C VAL A 156 -3.68 -0.11 11.68
N LEU A 157 -4.82 0.48 12.05
CA LEU A 157 -5.05 0.98 13.41
C LEU A 157 -5.05 -0.16 14.44
N LEU A 158 -5.68 -1.29 14.12
CA LEU A 158 -5.63 -2.50 14.94
C LEU A 158 -4.18 -2.99 15.10
N LEU A 159 -3.41 -3.04 14.01
CA LEU A 159 -2.01 -3.44 14.01
C LEU A 159 -1.19 -2.57 14.97
N LEU A 160 -1.37 -1.25 14.92
CA LEU A 160 -0.71 -0.32 15.85
C LEU A 160 -1.12 -0.59 17.30
N GLY A 161 -2.42 -0.73 17.57
CA GLY A 161 -2.92 -1.06 18.90
C GLY A 161 -2.29 -2.35 19.45
N LEU A 162 -2.25 -3.40 18.64
CA LEU A 162 -1.63 -4.69 18.99
C LEU A 162 -0.12 -4.56 19.22
N PHE A 163 0.58 -3.77 18.41
CA PHE A 163 2.02 -3.56 18.54
C PHE A 163 2.36 -2.87 19.86
N TYR A 164 1.70 -1.76 20.16
CA TYR A 164 1.99 -0.96 21.36
C TYR A 164 1.46 -1.57 22.66
N THR A 165 0.42 -2.40 22.59
CA THR A 165 -0.04 -3.19 23.75
C THR A 165 0.83 -4.43 24.00
N GLY A 166 1.67 -4.85 23.05
CA GLY A 166 2.46 -6.08 23.13
C GLY A 166 1.68 -7.35 22.74
N LEU A 167 0.45 -7.21 22.23
CA LEU A 167 -0.41 -8.33 21.83
C LEU A 167 -0.14 -8.83 20.40
N LEU A 168 0.53 -8.02 19.57
CA LEU A 168 0.83 -8.35 18.17
C LEU A 168 1.42 -9.75 17.96
N PRO A 169 2.39 -10.22 18.78
CA PRO A 169 2.98 -11.53 18.58
C PRO A 169 1.99 -12.68 18.74
N PHE A 170 0.87 -12.48 19.44
CA PHE A 170 -0.13 -13.51 19.72
C PHE A 170 -1.25 -13.56 18.67
N VAL A 171 -1.40 -12.51 17.86
CA VAL A 171 -2.53 -12.39 16.93
C VAL A 171 -2.11 -12.83 15.51
N PRO A 172 -2.84 -13.77 14.87
CA PRO A 172 -2.64 -14.09 13.47
C PRO A 172 -3.10 -12.94 12.57
N LEU A 173 -2.26 -12.57 11.61
CA LEU A 173 -2.58 -11.57 10.59
C LEU A 173 -2.91 -12.31 9.29
N LYS A 174 -3.93 -11.89 8.55
CA LYS A 174 -4.33 -12.54 7.28
C LYS A 174 -3.71 -11.86 6.06
N GLU A 175 -3.46 -10.55 6.18
CA GLU A 175 -2.88 -9.67 5.17
C GLU A 175 -1.43 -10.07 4.82
N GLN A 176 -1.02 -9.80 3.58
CA GLN A 176 0.32 -10.12 3.08
C GLN A 176 1.14 -8.89 2.70
N PHE A 177 0.49 -7.74 2.49
CA PHE A 177 1.13 -6.50 2.07
C PHE A 177 0.63 -5.33 2.90
N LEU A 178 1.55 -4.57 3.49
CA LEU A 178 1.29 -3.33 4.20
C LEU A 178 1.87 -2.18 3.38
N GLU A 179 1.01 -1.30 2.88
CA GLU A 179 1.41 -0.12 2.13
C GLU A 179 1.33 1.12 3.03
N ILE A 180 2.44 1.85 3.14
CA ILE A 180 2.57 2.98 4.05
C ILE A 180 2.97 4.23 3.24
N PRO A 181 2.18 5.31 3.30
CA PRO A 181 2.62 6.57 2.71
C PRO A 181 3.75 7.18 3.55
N MET A 182 4.78 7.72 2.89
CA MET A 182 5.92 8.36 3.53
C MET A 182 5.51 9.76 4.04
N PRO A 183 5.80 10.09 5.31
CA PRO A 183 5.43 11.39 5.88
C PRO A 183 5.99 12.62 5.18
N SER A 184 7.21 12.53 4.62
CA SER A 184 7.89 13.67 3.94
C SER A 184 7.04 14.25 2.80
N ILE A 185 6.32 13.39 2.09
CA ILE A 185 5.46 13.78 0.97
C ILE A 185 4.19 14.44 1.51
N ILE A 186 3.58 13.88 2.55
CA ILE A 186 2.35 14.42 3.17
C ILE A 186 2.61 15.83 3.71
N SER A 187 3.74 16.04 4.39
CA SER A 187 4.12 17.34 4.92
C SER A 187 4.25 18.42 3.82
N ASN A 188 4.79 18.07 2.65
CA ASN A 188 5.03 19.04 1.57
C ASN A 188 3.75 19.40 0.79
N HIS A 189 2.77 18.49 0.71
CA HIS A 189 1.53 18.71 -0.04
C HIS A 189 0.36 19.23 0.81
N VAL A 190 0.35 18.96 2.13
CA VAL A 190 -0.73 19.38 3.03
C VAL A 190 -0.56 20.83 3.54
N THR A 191 0.68 21.32 3.64
CA THR A 191 0.97 22.70 4.08
C THR A 191 0.30 23.77 3.19
N LEU A 192 -0.04 23.43 1.94
CA LEU A 192 -0.57 24.38 0.96
C LEU A 192 -2.10 24.61 1.02
N ILE A 193 -2.91 23.75 1.66
CA ILE A 193 -4.36 23.76 1.39
C ILE A 193 -5.24 24.31 2.52
N LEU A 194 -5.00 24.10 3.82
CA LEU A 194 -5.94 24.57 4.86
C LEU A 194 -5.26 24.87 6.22
N ALA A 195 -4.46 25.94 6.31
CA ALA A 195 -3.67 26.28 7.50
C ALA A 195 -4.44 26.68 8.80
N ARG A 196 -5.78 26.61 8.86
CA ARG A 196 -6.56 27.08 10.03
C ARG A 196 -7.48 26.07 10.71
N VAL A 197 -7.88 24.99 10.06
CA VAL A 197 -8.75 23.94 10.66
C VAL A 197 -7.98 22.64 10.93
N VAL A 198 -6.78 22.49 10.36
CA VAL A 198 -6.13 21.18 10.15
C VAL A 198 -5.04 20.85 11.19
N ASN A 199 -4.63 21.79 12.05
CA ASN A 199 -3.55 21.56 13.03
C ASN A 199 -3.75 20.35 13.95
N ILE A 200 -4.99 20.04 14.37
CA ILE A 200 -5.27 18.88 15.24
C ILE A 200 -5.27 17.57 14.44
N LEU A 201 -5.72 17.58 13.20
CA LEU A 201 -5.79 16.38 12.36
C LEU A 201 -4.42 16.03 11.76
N GLU A 202 -3.65 17.02 11.29
CA GLU A 202 -2.27 16.83 10.81
C GLU A 202 -1.35 16.26 11.88
N PHE A 203 -1.40 16.79 13.11
CA PHE A 203 -0.62 16.25 14.22
C PHE A 203 -0.96 14.78 14.47
N ARG A 204 -2.25 14.41 14.38
CA ARG A 204 -2.70 13.01 14.54
C ARG A 204 -2.17 12.11 13.44
N TYR A 205 -2.18 12.54 12.18
CA TYR A 205 -1.63 11.76 11.06
C TYR A 205 -0.12 11.59 11.17
N GLU A 206 0.62 12.67 11.43
CA GLU A 206 2.06 12.62 11.62
C GLU A 206 2.46 11.73 12.81
N CYS A 207 1.71 11.78 13.92
CA CYS A 207 1.89 10.87 15.04
C CYS A 207 1.65 9.41 14.64
N ILE A 208 0.55 9.11 13.95
CA ILE A 208 0.24 7.75 13.50
C ILE A 208 1.34 7.23 12.57
N PHE A 209 1.79 8.03 11.61
CA PHE A 209 2.87 7.60 10.71
C PHE A 209 4.20 7.42 11.44
N ARG A 210 4.56 8.29 12.38
CA ARG A 210 5.74 8.09 13.23
C ARG A 210 5.65 6.82 14.06
N LEU A 211 4.46 6.48 14.55
CA LEU A 211 4.21 5.26 15.30
C LEU A 211 4.25 4.01 14.39
N LEU A 212 3.86 4.14 13.13
CA LEU A 212 3.87 3.08 12.12
C LEU A 212 5.28 2.84 11.53
N MET A 213 6.08 3.88 11.38
CA MET A 213 7.44 3.85 10.81
C MET A 213 8.49 3.37 11.83
N ARG A 214 8.22 2.26 12.51
CA ARG A 214 9.12 1.64 13.48
C ARG A 214 9.79 0.41 12.89
N LYS A 215 11.12 0.40 12.91
CA LYS A 215 11.92 -0.75 12.43
C LYS A 215 11.50 -2.07 13.08
N ALA A 216 11.23 -2.08 14.39
CA ALA A 216 10.79 -3.29 15.09
C ALA A 216 9.44 -3.84 14.57
N LEU A 217 8.53 -2.96 14.15
CA LEU A 217 7.27 -3.37 13.52
C LEU A 217 7.54 -3.98 12.15
N PHE A 218 8.38 -3.34 11.33
CA PHE A 218 8.72 -3.81 9.99
C PHE A 218 9.44 -5.16 10.04
N ASP A 219 10.42 -5.29 10.94
CA ASP A 219 11.16 -6.54 11.17
C ASP A 219 10.21 -7.66 11.60
N HIS A 220 9.26 -7.38 12.50
CA HIS A 220 8.27 -8.36 12.95
C HIS A 220 7.36 -8.83 11.80
N LEU A 221 6.82 -7.89 11.02
CA LEU A 221 5.95 -8.19 9.87
C LEU A 221 6.71 -8.98 8.80
N THR A 222 7.91 -8.53 8.46
CA THR A 222 8.78 -9.19 7.47
C THR A 222 9.15 -10.61 7.92
N SER A 223 9.43 -10.80 9.21
CA SER A 223 9.71 -12.13 9.79
C SER A 223 8.51 -13.07 9.70
N ARG A 224 7.30 -12.53 9.62
CA ARG A 224 6.05 -13.28 9.39
C ARG A 224 5.75 -13.50 7.90
N GLY A 225 6.57 -12.99 6.98
CA GLY A 225 6.36 -13.09 5.53
C GLY A 225 5.33 -12.09 5.01
N ILE A 226 5.18 -10.95 5.70
CA ILE A 226 4.36 -9.82 5.26
C ILE A 226 5.30 -8.78 4.67
N GLN A 227 5.02 -8.35 3.45
CA GLN A 227 5.78 -7.30 2.78
C GLN A 227 5.31 -5.92 3.22
N VAL A 228 6.27 -5.04 3.46
CA VAL A 228 6.05 -3.65 3.86
C VAL A 228 6.56 -2.75 2.74
N CYS A 229 5.64 -2.12 2.03
CA CYS A 229 5.91 -1.25 0.90
C CYS A 229 5.67 0.21 1.30
N VAL A 230 6.58 1.11 0.93
CA VAL A 230 6.45 2.55 1.25
C VAL A 230 6.26 3.35 -0.03
N TRP A 231 5.33 4.31 -0.02
CA TRP A 231 4.93 5.12 -1.20
C TRP A 231 4.76 6.60 -0.84
N VAL A 232 4.77 7.57 -1.75
CA VAL A 232 5.47 7.57 -3.05
C VAL A 232 6.83 8.26 -2.90
N LEU A 233 7.91 7.50 -2.86
CA LEU A 233 9.24 8.09 -2.67
C LEU A 233 9.80 8.53 -4.02
N ASN A 234 10.36 9.73 -4.08
CA ASN A 234 10.92 10.28 -5.32
C ASN A 234 12.40 10.70 -5.22
N ASP A 235 12.96 10.68 -4.00
CA ASP A 235 14.34 11.09 -3.72
C ASP A 235 15.20 9.96 -3.15
N GLU A 236 16.51 9.97 -3.46
CA GLU A 236 17.45 8.94 -3.01
C GLU A 236 17.59 8.89 -1.48
N GLU A 237 17.47 10.03 -0.81
CA GLU A 237 17.51 10.10 0.66
C GLU A 237 16.32 9.35 1.27
N ASP A 238 15.13 9.54 0.71
CA ASP A 238 13.92 8.83 1.13
C ASP A 238 14.01 7.35 0.77
N PHE A 239 14.56 6.99 -0.40
CA PHE A 239 14.82 5.58 -0.75
C PHE A 239 15.70 4.90 0.28
N LYS A 240 16.82 5.56 0.62
CA LYS A 240 17.74 5.07 1.65
C LYS A 240 17.03 4.92 2.99
N ARG A 241 16.26 5.93 3.42
CA ARG A 241 15.53 5.91 4.69
C ARG A 241 14.53 4.77 4.77
N ALA A 242 13.76 4.51 3.70
CA ALA A 242 12.79 3.42 3.69
C ALA A 242 13.48 2.05 3.83
N PHE A 243 14.55 1.80 3.08
CA PHE A 243 15.30 0.55 3.20
C PHE A 243 15.99 0.40 4.57
N ASP A 244 16.56 1.48 5.13
CA ASP A 244 17.17 1.47 6.47
C ASP A 244 16.16 1.13 7.57
N LEU A 245 14.89 1.54 7.41
CA LEU A 245 13.78 1.20 8.31
C LEU A 245 13.31 -0.26 8.15
N GLY A 246 13.78 -0.98 7.14
CA GLY A 246 13.40 -2.37 6.87
C GLY A 246 12.23 -2.53 5.90
N ALA A 247 11.92 -1.52 5.08
CA ALA A 247 10.93 -1.67 4.02
C ALA A 247 11.35 -2.77 3.05
N THR A 248 10.40 -3.62 2.65
CA THR A 248 10.65 -4.69 1.69
C THR A 248 10.49 -4.22 0.25
N GLY A 249 9.79 -3.11 0.01
CA GLY A 249 9.67 -2.49 -1.31
C GLY A 249 9.34 -1.00 -1.27
N ILE A 250 9.60 -0.33 -2.38
CA ILE A 250 9.38 1.10 -2.55
C ILE A 250 8.53 1.34 -3.79
N MET A 251 7.51 2.19 -3.66
CA MET A 251 6.73 2.72 -4.77
C MET A 251 7.22 4.12 -5.13
N THR A 252 7.51 4.35 -6.41
CA THR A 252 8.05 5.61 -6.91
C THR A 252 7.42 6.00 -8.24
N ASP A 253 7.36 7.31 -8.51
CA ASP A 253 7.02 7.86 -9.82
C ASP A 253 8.24 7.87 -10.77
N TYR A 254 9.45 7.65 -10.25
CA TYR A 254 10.71 7.67 -10.99
C TYR A 254 11.39 6.27 -10.98
N PRO A 255 10.86 5.29 -11.73
CA PRO A 255 11.32 3.91 -11.66
C PRO A 255 12.79 3.73 -12.08
N THR A 256 13.25 4.49 -13.08
CA THR A 256 14.65 4.47 -13.52
C THR A 256 15.60 4.90 -12.40
N LYS A 257 15.25 5.98 -11.68
CA LYS A 257 16.06 6.51 -10.57
C LYS A 257 16.16 5.50 -9.42
N LEU A 258 15.05 4.85 -9.07
CA LEU A 258 15.06 3.81 -8.03
C LEU A 258 15.88 2.58 -8.46
N LYS A 259 15.77 2.17 -9.73
CA LYS A 259 16.57 1.07 -10.28
C LYS A 259 18.07 1.35 -10.18
N GLU A 260 18.52 2.52 -10.64
CA GLU A 260 19.92 2.94 -10.55
C GLU A 260 20.43 2.99 -9.10
N PHE A 261 19.61 3.54 -8.19
CA PHE A 261 19.92 3.55 -6.76
C PHE A 261 20.09 2.13 -6.20
N MET A 262 19.20 1.21 -6.54
CA MET A 262 19.24 -0.18 -6.08
C MET A 262 20.47 -0.92 -6.63
N GLU A 263 20.81 -0.73 -7.90
CA GLU A 263 22.01 -1.31 -8.52
C GLU A 263 23.29 -0.81 -7.84
N LYS A 264 23.40 0.50 -7.59
CA LYS A 264 24.52 1.12 -6.86
C LYS A 264 24.69 0.57 -5.44
N LYS A 265 23.60 0.18 -4.79
CA LYS A 265 23.59 -0.38 -3.43
C LYS A 265 23.59 -1.91 -3.38
N GLN A 266 23.67 -2.59 -4.53
CA GLN A 266 23.60 -4.06 -4.66
C GLN A 266 22.33 -4.66 -4.03
N LEU A 267 21.24 -3.89 -4.09
CA LEU A 267 19.91 -4.32 -3.65
C LEU A 267 19.20 -4.97 -4.84
N HIS A 268 19.32 -6.28 -5.02
CA HIS A 268 18.63 -6.98 -6.12
C HIS A 268 17.13 -7.08 -5.87
N SER A 269 16.33 -6.81 -6.91
CA SER A 269 14.86 -6.86 -6.93
C SER A 269 14.32 -8.25 -6.65
#